data_AF-A0A657M0T4-F1
#
_entry.id   AF-A0A657M0T4-F1
#
_cell.length_a   1.000
_cell.length_b   1.000
_cell.length_c   1.000
_cell.angle_alpha   90.00
_cell.angle_beta   90.00
_cell.angle_gamma   90.00
#
_symmetry.space_group_name_H-M   'P 1'
#
loop_
_entity.id
_entity.type
_entity.pdbx_description
1 polymer ?
#
loop_
_entity_poly.entity_id
_entity_poly.type
_entity_poly.pdbx_seq_one_letter_code
_entity_poly.pdbx_strand_id
1 'polypeptide(L)'
;MSNQWGRNHQPRTGGSSGFLLPVFLCLIIAGGGVYLWFARQTMQAEIAAVNAENIGLTTTIGTITAEKDKLAKDLKAFRENSGDWAGELEKEFADLKLNEVPKLNRLLDKRDADISALEKQMADLRVNAAKAADESAATISAISSDLETARQAVDAREKQVRDLDAEMQGLAGDLAAAQDTVRKRTAERDSARAALVAQAQEADAKLAAAKAENGNTQDATMQALQSALEAERGKVTDLQTKLAAADKARQDDADAAAGLPNAGSDADRGAAANTEPAQDGRVVKQRPESEVETALRLTPGLGGLDADDIEGLRQKLVSGGCVTDALESVFERVPVIVMRNLMRDLKSDC
;
A
#
# COMPACT_ATOMS: atom_id res chain seq x y z
N MET A 1 -1.61 -81.72 -71.87
CA MET A 1 -2.42 -82.91 -72.20
C MET A 1 -3.49 -82.52 -73.21
N SER A 2 -3.24 -82.70 -74.51
CA SER A 2 -4.21 -83.08 -75.57
C SER A 2 -3.47 -83.25 -76.91
N ASN A 3 -4.05 -84.08 -77.79
CA ASN A 3 -3.79 -84.33 -79.23
C ASN A 3 -2.74 -85.43 -79.51
N GLN A 4 -3.12 -86.68 -79.88
CA GLN A 4 -3.60 -87.16 -81.22
C GLN A 4 -2.63 -86.72 -82.33
N TRP A 5 -2.01 -87.59 -83.16
CA TRP A 5 -2.52 -88.40 -84.31
C TRP A 5 -1.65 -89.69 -84.43
N GLY A 6 -2.11 -90.92 -84.73
CA GLY A 6 -2.89 -91.42 -85.87
C GLY A 6 -1.94 -92.14 -86.88
N ARG A 7 -1.69 -93.47 -86.81
CA ARG A 7 -2.37 -94.64 -87.44
C ARG A 7 -2.24 -94.82 -88.98
N ASN A 8 -1.78 -96.05 -89.34
CA ASN A 8 -2.19 -96.96 -90.44
C ASN A 8 -1.69 -96.78 -91.91
N HIS A 9 -1.13 -97.85 -92.53
CA HIS A 9 -1.80 -98.82 -93.44
C HIS A 9 -0.82 -99.63 -94.33
N GLN A 10 -0.79 -100.96 -94.16
CA GLN A 10 -0.52 -102.00 -95.21
C GLN A 10 -1.73 -102.08 -96.18
N PRO A 11 -1.75 -102.76 -97.38
CA PRO A 11 -1.20 -104.12 -97.66
C PRO A 11 -0.86 -104.54 -99.14
N ARG A 12 -0.38 -105.80 -99.30
CA ARG A 12 -0.59 -106.90 -100.30
C ARG A 12 -0.94 -106.56 -101.79
N THR A 13 -0.50 -107.29 -102.83
CA THR A 13 -0.87 -108.67 -103.30
C THR A 13 -0.11 -108.87 -104.65
N GLY A 14 0.48 -110.00 -105.08
CA GLY A 14 -0.09 -111.31 -105.42
C GLY A 14 -0.49 -111.41 -106.90
N GLY A 15 0.05 -112.35 -107.69
CA GLY A 15 -0.53 -112.72 -109.00
C GLY A 15 0.43 -113.34 -110.03
N SER A 16 0.04 -114.48 -110.61
CA SER A 16 0.86 -115.44 -111.39
C SER A 16 0.37 -115.58 -112.85
N SER A 17 1.13 -116.36 -113.65
CA SER A 17 0.86 -116.93 -115.00
C SER A 17 1.15 -115.98 -116.18
N GLY A 18 1.75 -116.38 -117.31
CA GLY A 18 2.10 -117.69 -117.84
C GLY A 18 1.94 -117.65 -119.36
N PHE A 19 3.02 -117.93 -120.10
CA PHE A 19 3.10 -118.17 -121.55
C PHE A 19 2.77 -117.04 -122.54
N LEU A 20 3.77 -116.65 -123.34
CA LEU A 20 3.78 -116.73 -124.83
C LEU A 20 5.04 -116.03 -125.40
N LEU A 21 6.15 -116.77 -125.42
CA LEU A 21 7.21 -116.68 -126.44
C LEU A 21 6.53 -116.86 -127.82
N PRO A 22 6.72 -116.02 -128.86
CA PRO A 22 8.04 -115.60 -129.36
C PRO A 22 8.11 -114.18 -130.04
N VAL A 23 7.15 -113.27 -129.85
CA VAL A 23 7.11 -111.96 -130.57
C VAL A 23 7.64 -110.76 -129.76
N PHE A 24 7.76 -110.88 -128.43
CA PHE A 24 8.16 -109.77 -127.56
C PHE A 24 9.68 -109.45 -127.55
N LEU A 25 10.55 -110.31 -128.09
CA LEU A 25 12.00 -110.12 -127.99
C LEU A 25 12.52 -108.92 -128.81
N CYS A 26 11.82 -108.49 -129.87
CA CYS A 26 12.21 -107.29 -130.65
C CYS A 26 11.60 -105.98 -130.13
N LEU A 27 10.53 -106.01 -129.33
CA LEU A 27 9.94 -104.82 -128.68
C LEU A 27 10.53 -104.55 -127.29
N ILE A 28 11.08 -105.57 -126.62
CA ILE A 28 11.73 -105.43 -125.30
C ILE A 28 13.05 -104.63 -125.38
N ILE A 29 13.76 -104.62 -126.51
CA ILE A 29 15.02 -103.85 -126.63
C ILE A 29 14.74 -102.35 -126.77
N ALA A 30 13.66 -101.94 -127.45
CA ALA A 30 13.27 -100.53 -127.54
C ALA A 30 12.51 -100.04 -126.30
N GLY A 31 11.67 -100.88 -125.68
CA GLY A 31 10.97 -100.55 -124.43
C GLY A 31 11.85 -100.56 -123.18
N GLY A 32 12.88 -101.43 -123.14
CA GLY A 32 13.81 -101.54 -122.02
C GLY A 32 14.69 -100.30 -121.83
N GLY A 33 15.06 -99.61 -122.93
CA GLY A 33 15.82 -98.36 -122.85
C GLY A 33 15.03 -97.20 -122.22
N VAL A 34 13.73 -97.08 -122.54
CA VAL A 34 12.85 -96.04 -121.98
C VAL A 34 12.50 -96.36 -120.52
N TYR A 35 12.30 -97.63 -120.17
CA TYR A 35 12.04 -98.05 -118.79
C TYR A 35 13.27 -97.91 -117.88
N LEU A 36 14.48 -98.22 -118.37
CA LEU A 36 15.73 -97.97 -117.63
C LEU A 36 16.03 -96.47 -117.48
N TRP A 37 15.67 -95.65 -118.47
CA TRP A 37 15.80 -94.20 -118.37
C TRP A 37 14.80 -93.61 -117.37
N PHE A 38 13.53 -94.01 -117.41
CA PHE A 38 12.53 -93.61 -116.42
C PHE A 38 12.87 -94.13 -115.01
N ALA A 39 13.30 -95.38 -114.86
CA ALA A 39 13.72 -95.95 -113.57
C ALA A 39 14.98 -95.25 -113.02
N ARG A 40 15.88 -94.81 -113.90
CA ARG A 40 17.04 -93.99 -113.50
C ARG A 40 16.62 -92.58 -113.13
N GLN A 41 15.62 -92.00 -113.80
CA GLN A 41 15.06 -90.70 -113.46
C GLN A 41 14.30 -90.74 -112.13
N THR A 42 13.52 -91.79 -111.87
CA THR A 42 12.82 -91.98 -110.59
C THR A 42 13.80 -92.27 -109.46
N MET A 43 14.83 -93.09 -109.67
CA MET A 43 15.88 -93.28 -108.67
C MET A 43 16.70 -92.01 -108.43
N GLN A 44 16.97 -91.20 -109.46
CA GLN A 44 17.63 -89.89 -109.28
C GLN A 44 16.73 -88.90 -108.54
N ALA A 45 15.42 -88.92 -108.77
CA ALA A 45 14.45 -88.11 -108.04
C ALA A 45 14.31 -88.57 -106.57
N GLU A 46 14.33 -89.87 -106.32
CA GLU A 46 14.32 -90.45 -104.96
C GLU A 46 15.63 -90.15 -104.22
N ILE A 47 16.79 -90.27 -104.88
CA ILE A 47 18.09 -89.88 -104.30
C ILE A 47 18.13 -88.37 -104.03
N ALA A 48 17.59 -87.55 -104.93
CA ALA A 48 17.49 -86.10 -104.71
C ALA A 48 16.54 -85.77 -103.55
N ALA A 49 15.42 -86.48 -103.41
CA ALA A 49 14.47 -86.32 -102.32
C ALA A 49 15.07 -86.75 -100.97
N VAL A 50 15.75 -87.90 -100.92
CA VAL A 50 16.46 -88.39 -99.73
C VAL A 50 17.63 -87.48 -99.36
N ASN A 51 18.34 -86.91 -100.33
CA ASN A 51 19.37 -85.92 -100.06
C ASN A 51 18.77 -84.60 -99.56
N ALA A 52 17.65 -84.14 -100.13
CA ALA A 52 16.94 -82.96 -99.64
C ALA A 52 16.40 -83.17 -98.22
N GLU A 53 15.90 -84.36 -97.91
CA GLU A 53 15.45 -84.75 -96.57
C GLU A 53 16.62 -84.84 -95.58
N ASN A 54 17.75 -85.43 -95.98
CA ASN A 54 18.97 -85.44 -95.16
C ASN A 54 19.51 -84.03 -94.90
N ILE A 55 19.48 -83.14 -95.89
CA ILE A 55 19.84 -81.72 -95.72
C ILE A 55 18.85 -81.04 -94.77
N GLY A 56 17.54 -81.33 -94.90
CA GLY A 56 16.50 -80.83 -94.01
C GLY A 56 16.68 -81.29 -92.57
N LEU A 57 16.94 -82.58 -92.36
CA LEU A 57 17.23 -83.19 -91.05
C LEU A 57 18.53 -82.65 -90.45
N THR A 58 19.57 -82.46 -91.26
CA THR A 58 20.83 -81.85 -90.80
C THR A 58 20.60 -80.41 -90.37
N THR A 59 19.76 -79.67 -91.11
CA THR A 59 19.38 -78.29 -90.77
C THR A 59 18.59 -78.25 -89.46
N THR A 60 17.58 -79.11 -89.28
CA THR A 60 16.79 -79.16 -88.03
C THR A 60 17.61 -79.63 -86.84
N ILE A 61 18.53 -80.58 -87.02
CA ILE A 61 19.50 -80.96 -85.98
C ILE A 61 20.37 -79.75 -85.61
N GLY A 62 20.81 -78.97 -86.60
CA GLY A 62 21.54 -77.72 -86.39
C GLY A 62 20.74 -76.69 -85.60
N THR A 63 19.47 -76.46 -85.95
CA THR A 63 18.58 -75.52 -85.24
C THR A 63 18.30 -75.97 -83.81
N ILE A 64 17.97 -77.25 -83.62
CA ILE A 64 17.71 -77.82 -82.29
C ILE A 64 18.96 -77.75 -81.41
N THR A 65 20.14 -77.97 -81.99
CA THR A 65 21.41 -77.83 -81.25
C THR A 65 21.66 -76.38 -80.86
N ALA A 66 21.45 -75.42 -81.77
CA ALA A 66 21.57 -74.00 -81.46
C ALA A 66 20.56 -73.52 -80.40
N GLU A 67 19.32 -74.02 -80.45
CA GLU A 67 18.29 -73.74 -79.44
C GLU A 67 18.64 -74.36 -78.08
N LYS A 68 19.18 -75.58 -78.05
CA LYS A 68 19.70 -76.19 -76.82
C LYS A 68 20.84 -75.39 -76.21
N ASP A 69 21.78 -74.95 -77.04
CA ASP A 69 22.91 -74.12 -76.57
C ASP A 69 22.42 -72.76 -76.06
N LYS A 70 21.40 -72.17 -76.71
CA LYS A 70 20.77 -70.93 -76.25
C LYS A 70 20.04 -71.14 -74.92
N LEU A 71 19.21 -72.16 -74.80
CA LEU A 71 18.51 -72.49 -73.55
C LEU A 71 19.51 -72.79 -72.42
N ALA A 72 20.61 -73.49 -72.70
CA ALA A 72 21.65 -73.75 -71.71
C ALA A 72 22.32 -72.44 -71.24
N LYS A 73 22.58 -71.49 -72.14
CA LYS A 73 23.09 -70.15 -71.79
C LYS A 73 22.08 -69.34 -71.00
N ASP A 74 20.81 -69.34 -71.41
CA ASP A 74 19.74 -68.61 -70.73
C ASP A 74 19.49 -69.17 -69.32
N LEU A 75 19.55 -70.50 -69.14
CA LEU A 75 19.40 -71.15 -67.84
C LEU A 75 20.60 -70.86 -66.94
N LYS A 76 21.82 -70.81 -67.49
CA LYS A 76 23.01 -70.39 -66.75
C LYS A 76 22.92 -68.92 -66.31
N ALA A 77 22.56 -68.01 -67.22
CA ALA A 77 22.38 -66.60 -66.91
C ALA A 77 21.25 -66.37 -65.90
N PHE A 78 20.14 -67.10 -66.02
CA PHE A 78 19.07 -67.07 -65.03
C PHE A 78 19.54 -67.57 -63.66
N ARG A 79 20.34 -68.65 -63.61
CA ARG A 79 20.90 -69.17 -62.36
C ARG A 79 21.85 -68.17 -61.71
N GLU A 80 22.73 -67.55 -62.48
CA GLU A 80 23.64 -66.50 -62.02
C GLU A 80 22.86 -65.29 -61.49
N ASN A 81 21.91 -64.75 -62.26
CA ASN A 81 21.04 -63.64 -61.84
C ASN A 81 20.21 -63.97 -60.60
N SER A 82 19.71 -65.21 -60.47
CA SER A 82 18.94 -65.63 -59.29
C SER A 82 19.80 -65.72 -58.03
N GLY A 83 21.09 -66.08 -58.18
CA GLY A 83 22.06 -66.06 -57.09
C GLY A 83 22.40 -64.64 -56.66
N ASP A 84 22.56 -63.72 -57.62
CA ASP A 84 22.80 -62.30 -57.35
C ASP A 84 21.60 -61.65 -56.65
N TRP A 85 20.37 -61.93 -57.08
CA TRP A 85 19.16 -61.44 -56.41
C TRP A 85 19.00 -62.01 -55.00
N ALA A 86 19.27 -63.30 -54.79
CA ALA A 86 19.23 -63.88 -53.46
C ALA A 86 20.26 -63.23 -52.53
N GLY A 87 21.49 -62.99 -53.02
CA GLY A 87 22.54 -62.32 -52.27
C GLY A 87 22.22 -60.87 -51.94
N GLU A 88 21.61 -60.12 -52.88
CA GLU A 88 21.21 -58.73 -52.63
C GLU A 88 20.04 -58.66 -51.64
N LEU A 89 19.07 -59.57 -51.74
CA LEU A 89 17.95 -59.64 -50.81
C LEU A 89 18.39 -60.02 -49.38
N GLU A 90 19.39 -60.89 -49.25
CA GLU A 90 20.00 -61.20 -47.96
C GLU A 90 20.74 -60.00 -47.36
N LYS A 91 21.44 -59.20 -48.18
CA LYS A 91 22.08 -57.96 -47.72
C LYS A 91 21.06 -56.92 -47.30
N GLU A 92 20.02 -56.68 -48.08
CA GLU A 92 18.94 -55.74 -47.74
C GLU A 92 18.22 -56.19 -46.47
N PHE A 93 17.95 -57.50 -46.31
CA PHE A 93 17.36 -58.03 -45.09
C PHE A 93 18.28 -57.88 -43.88
N ALA A 94 19.58 -58.11 -44.05
CA ALA A 94 20.57 -57.92 -43.00
C ALA A 94 20.69 -56.43 -42.62
N ASP A 95 20.72 -55.51 -43.59
CA ASP A 95 20.76 -54.08 -43.37
C ASP A 95 19.51 -53.58 -42.65
N LEU A 96 18.32 -54.00 -43.11
CA LEU A 96 17.05 -53.69 -42.48
C LEU A 96 17.02 -54.18 -41.01
N LYS A 97 17.48 -55.41 -40.76
CA LYS A 97 17.45 -56.02 -39.43
C LYS A 97 18.51 -55.46 -38.48
N LEU A 98 19.71 -55.16 -38.98
CA LEU A 98 20.83 -54.73 -38.15
C LEU A 98 20.89 -53.21 -37.97
N ASN A 99 20.42 -52.43 -38.95
CA ASN A 99 20.55 -50.98 -38.93
C ASN A 99 19.20 -50.29 -38.73
N GLU A 100 18.19 -50.58 -39.56
CA GLU A 100 16.93 -49.81 -39.53
C GLU A 100 16.01 -50.19 -38.37
N VAL A 101 15.78 -51.49 -38.09
CA VAL A 101 14.92 -51.92 -36.98
C VAL A 101 15.46 -51.42 -35.62
N PRO A 102 16.75 -51.54 -35.29
CA PRO A 102 17.28 -51.01 -34.04
C PRO A 102 17.22 -49.48 -33.96
N LYS A 103 17.38 -48.77 -35.09
CA LYS A 103 17.25 -47.32 -35.14
C LYS A 103 15.81 -46.88 -34.89
N LEU A 104 14.82 -47.56 -35.47
CA LEU A 104 13.40 -47.31 -35.21
C LEU A 104 13.05 -47.60 -33.75
N ASN A 105 13.54 -48.70 -33.17
CA ASN A 105 13.33 -48.99 -31.74
C ASN A 105 13.93 -47.90 -30.85
N ARG A 106 15.15 -47.44 -31.12
CA ARG A 106 15.75 -46.32 -30.36
C ARG A 106 14.94 -45.02 -30.48
N LEU A 107 14.35 -44.75 -31.65
CA LEU A 107 13.48 -43.59 -31.84
C LEU A 107 12.16 -43.75 -31.08
N LEU A 108 11.62 -44.97 -31.01
CA LEU A 108 10.41 -45.29 -30.26
C LEU A 108 10.65 -45.17 -28.75
N ASP A 109 11.75 -45.74 -28.24
CA ASP A 109 12.18 -45.57 -26.84
C ASP A 109 12.37 -44.09 -26.48
N LYS A 110 12.98 -43.31 -27.38
CA LYS A 110 13.15 -41.87 -27.19
C LYS A 110 11.80 -41.14 -27.16
N ARG A 111 10.86 -41.49 -28.05
CA ARG A 111 9.50 -40.93 -28.07
C ARG A 111 8.75 -41.25 -26.79
N ASP A 112 8.84 -42.47 -26.29
CA ASP A 112 8.18 -42.88 -25.04
C ASP A 112 8.77 -42.14 -23.83
N ALA A 113 10.09 -41.92 -23.81
CA ALA A 113 10.74 -41.10 -22.80
C ALA A 113 10.30 -39.63 -22.87
N ASP A 114 10.23 -39.05 -24.08
CA ASP A 114 9.77 -37.67 -24.30
C ASP A 114 8.29 -37.51 -23.89
N ILE A 115 7.42 -38.48 -24.22
CA ILE A 115 6.01 -38.49 -23.82
C ILE A 115 5.89 -38.53 -22.29
N SER A 116 6.61 -39.44 -21.64
CA SER A 116 6.61 -39.55 -20.17
C SER A 116 7.10 -38.25 -19.50
N ALA A 117 8.11 -37.60 -20.08
CA ALA A 117 8.61 -36.32 -19.59
C ALA A 117 7.59 -35.19 -19.75
N LEU A 118 6.91 -35.12 -20.91
CA LEU A 118 5.85 -34.14 -21.16
C LEU A 118 4.62 -34.36 -20.27
N GLU A 119 4.23 -35.61 -20.03
CA GLU A 119 3.15 -35.95 -19.10
C GLU A 119 3.47 -35.49 -17.68
N LYS A 120 4.71 -35.69 -17.23
CA LYS A 120 5.18 -35.17 -15.95
C LYS A 120 5.14 -33.64 -15.88
N GLN A 121 5.64 -32.95 -16.91
CA GLN A 121 5.58 -31.48 -16.99
C GLN A 121 4.13 -30.97 -16.96
N MET A 122 3.20 -31.64 -17.65
CA MET A 122 1.78 -31.30 -17.64
C MET A 122 1.15 -31.52 -16.27
N ALA A 123 1.52 -32.60 -15.56
CA ALA A 123 1.08 -32.83 -14.19
C ALA A 123 1.59 -31.74 -13.24
N ASP A 124 2.87 -31.40 -13.32
CA ASP A 124 3.49 -30.35 -12.51
C ASP A 124 2.85 -28.98 -12.79
N LEU A 125 2.60 -28.64 -14.06
CA LEU A 125 1.92 -27.40 -14.45
C LEU A 125 0.48 -27.35 -13.91
N ARG A 126 -0.26 -28.46 -13.93
CA ARG A 126 -1.62 -28.52 -13.35
C ARG A 126 -1.60 -28.30 -11.84
N VAL A 127 -0.65 -28.92 -11.13
CA VAL A 127 -0.49 -28.73 -9.68
C VAL A 127 -0.12 -27.28 -9.36
N ASN A 128 0.80 -26.69 -10.10
CA ASN A 128 1.21 -25.30 -9.91
C ASN A 128 0.08 -24.32 -10.25
N ALA A 129 -0.70 -24.58 -11.31
CA ALA A 129 -1.86 -23.77 -11.66
C ALA A 129 -2.95 -23.83 -10.58
N ALA A 130 -3.21 -25.01 -10.00
CA ALA A 130 -4.14 -25.16 -8.89
C ALA A 130 -3.69 -24.37 -7.65
N LYS A 131 -2.41 -24.48 -7.28
CA LYS A 131 -1.84 -23.70 -6.16
C LYS A 131 -1.95 -22.20 -6.39
N ALA A 132 -1.60 -21.72 -7.59
CA ALA A 132 -1.71 -20.30 -7.94
C ALA A 132 -3.17 -19.81 -7.91
N ALA A 133 -4.14 -20.64 -8.31
CA ALA A 133 -5.56 -20.33 -8.21
C ALA A 133 -6.02 -20.24 -6.75
N ASP A 134 -5.60 -21.18 -5.90
CA ASP A 134 -5.92 -21.18 -4.46
C ASP A 134 -5.32 -19.96 -3.74
N GLU A 135 -4.05 -19.63 -4.03
CA GLU A 135 -3.38 -18.44 -3.49
C GLU A 135 -4.07 -17.14 -3.93
N SER A 136 -4.48 -17.07 -5.20
CA SER A 136 -5.23 -15.93 -5.73
C SER A 136 -6.60 -15.80 -5.06
N ALA A 137 -7.33 -16.90 -4.87
CA ALA A 137 -8.61 -16.92 -4.18
C ALA A 137 -8.48 -16.47 -2.71
N ALA A 138 -7.44 -16.95 -2.02
CA ALA A 138 -7.14 -16.53 -0.65
C ALA A 138 -6.82 -15.02 -0.57
N THR A 139 -6.02 -14.51 -1.52
CA THR A 139 -5.68 -13.08 -1.60
C THR A 139 -6.90 -12.22 -1.87
N ILE A 140 -7.77 -12.63 -2.80
CA ILE A 140 -9.03 -11.93 -3.10
C ILE A 140 -9.93 -11.89 -1.86
N SER A 141 -10.04 -13.01 -1.13
CA SER A 141 -10.82 -13.08 0.10
C SER A 141 -10.27 -12.14 1.18
N ALA A 142 -8.95 -12.12 1.40
CA ALA A 142 -8.29 -11.21 2.34
C ALA A 142 -8.56 -9.73 1.98
N ILE A 143 -8.33 -9.34 0.72
CA ILE A 143 -8.58 -7.98 0.24
C ILE A 143 -10.06 -7.59 0.43
N SER A 144 -11.00 -8.51 0.18
CA SER A 144 -12.42 -8.23 0.37
C SER A 144 -12.78 -7.98 1.84
N SER A 145 -12.16 -8.74 2.76
CA SER A 145 -12.32 -8.57 4.21
C SER A 145 -11.71 -7.25 4.70
N ASP A 146 -10.53 -6.90 4.20
CA ASP A 146 -9.85 -5.64 4.54
C ASP A 146 -10.65 -4.44 4.04
N LEU A 147 -11.23 -4.53 2.83
CA LEU A 147 -12.06 -3.48 2.25
C LEU A 147 -13.34 -3.26 3.06
N GLU A 148 -14.00 -4.32 3.52
CA GLU A 148 -15.17 -4.22 4.37
C GLU A 148 -14.83 -3.61 5.74
N THR A 149 -13.70 -4.03 6.34
CA THR A 149 -13.19 -3.45 7.58
C THR A 149 -12.87 -1.96 7.42
N ALA A 150 -12.25 -1.59 6.30
CA ALA A 150 -11.94 -0.20 5.99
C ALA A 150 -13.21 0.65 5.80
N ARG A 151 -14.25 0.11 5.16
CA ARG A 151 -15.56 0.77 5.04
C ARG A 151 -16.19 1.04 6.39
N GLN A 152 -16.24 0.03 7.27
CA GLN A 152 -16.78 0.20 8.62
C GLN A 152 -15.99 1.24 9.43
N ALA A 153 -14.67 1.27 9.28
CA ALA A 153 -13.83 2.29 9.92
C ALA A 153 -14.10 3.71 9.38
N VAL A 154 -14.36 3.85 8.07
CA VAL A 154 -14.76 5.14 7.46
C VAL A 154 -16.11 5.59 8.01
N ASP A 155 -17.12 4.72 8.02
CA ASP A 155 -18.46 5.04 8.54
C ASP A 155 -18.41 5.46 10.02
N ALA A 156 -17.59 4.75 10.83
CA ALA A 156 -17.38 5.11 12.23
C ALA A 156 -16.72 6.48 12.38
N ARG A 157 -15.71 6.80 11.55
CA ARG A 157 -15.06 8.11 11.56
C ARG A 157 -15.97 9.22 11.06
N GLU A 158 -16.78 8.99 10.03
CA GLU A 158 -17.78 9.96 9.59
C GLU A 158 -18.78 10.29 10.70
N LYS A 159 -19.22 9.27 11.45
CA LYS A 159 -20.07 9.49 12.61
C LYS A 159 -19.37 10.33 13.68
N GLN A 160 -18.11 10.02 14.01
CA GLN A 160 -17.32 10.82 14.95
C GLN A 160 -17.17 12.28 14.52
N VAL A 161 -16.95 12.54 13.22
CA VAL A 161 -16.87 13.91 12.69
C VAL A 161 -18.21 14.64 12.86
N ARG A 162 -19.34 13.99 12.57
CA ARG A 162 -20.67 14.59 12.78
C ARG A 162 -20.95 14.87 14.25
N ASP A 163 -20.56 13.95 15.14
CA ASP A 163 -20.73 14.12 16.59
C ASP A 163 -19.87 15.29 17.11
N LEU A 164 -18.61 15.41 16.66
CA LEU A 164 -17.72 16.53 16.98
C LEU A 164 -18.24 17.86 16.42
N ASP A 165 -18.77 17.89 15.20
CA ASP A 165 -19.39 19.09 14.63
C ASP A 165 -20.60 19.54 15.46
N ALA A 166 -21.43 18.60 15.93
CA ALA A 166 -22.56 18.90 16.80
C ALA A 166 -22.08 19.43 18.17
N GLU A 167 -21.04 18.86 18.75
CA GLU A 167 -20.43 19.33 20.00
C GLU A 167 -19.84 20.75 19.84
N MET A 168 -19.13 21.02 18.74
CA MET A 168 -18.61 22.35 18.42
C MET A 168 -19.73 23.39 18.30
N GLN A 169 -20.85 23.05 17.65
CA GLN A 169 -22.01 23.94 17.57
C GLN A 169 -22.64 24.18 18.94
N GLY A 170 -22.73 23.14 19.79
CA GLY A 170 -23.18 23.25 21.17
C GLY A 170 -22.31 24.21 21.99
N LEU A 171 -20.99 23.99 21.99
CA LEU A 171 -20.01 24.82 22.68
C LEU A 171 -20.02 26.27 22.18
N ALA A 172 -20.20 26.49 20.87
CA ALA A 172 -20.35 27.83 20.31
C ALA A 172 -21.62 28.54 20.83
N GLY A 173 -22.73 27.80 20.97
CA GLY A 173 -23.96 28.29 21.58
C GLY A 173 -23.78 28.66 23.05
N ASP A 174 -23.15 27.78 23.83
CA ASP A 174 -22.85 28.02 25.25
C ASP A 174 -21.91 29.22 25.44
N LEU A 175 -20.91 29.37 24.58
CA LEU A 175 -20.02 30.52 24.59
C LEU A 175 -20.77 31.83 24.33
N ALA A 176 -21.69 31.85 23.36
CA ALA A 176 -22.54 33.01 23.09
C ALA A 176 -23.43 33.36 24.30
N ALA A 177 -24.05 32.35 24.92
CA ALA A 177 -24.87 32.53 26.12
C ALA A 177 -24.05 33.05 27.31
N ALA A 178 -22.83 32.54 27.49
CA ALA A 178 -21.90 33.02 28.52
C ALA A 178 -21.48 34.47 28.28
N GLN A 179 -21.16 34.85 27.03
CA GLN A 179 -20.83 36.23 26.66
C GLN A 179 -22.00 37.19 26.95
N ASP A 180 -23.23 36.80 26.62
CA ASP A 180 -24.42 37.61 26.91
C ASP A 180 -24.68 37.74 28.41
N THR A 181 -24.43 36.67 29.18
CA THR A 181 -24.52 36.71 30.65
C THR A 181 -23.49 37.67 31.24
N VAL A 182 -22.24 37.63 30.75
CA VAL A 182 -21.19 38.57 31.16
C VAL A 182 -21.56 40.01 30.83
N ARG A 183 -22.10 40.27 29.62
CA ARG A 183 -22.58 41.61 29.23
C ARG A 183 -23.67 42.12 30.15
N LYS A 184 -24.68 41.29 30.47
CA LYS A 184 -25.76 41.64 31.40
C LYS A 184 -25.23 41.97 32.79
N ARG A 185 -24.39 41.11 33.37
CA ARG A 185 -23.78 41.35 34.68
C ARG A 185 -22.90 42.59 34.71
N THR A 186 -22.20 42.88 33.61
CA THR A 186 -21.39 44.10 33.50
C THR A 186 -22.28 45.34 33.52
N ALA A 187 -23.37 45.35 32.75
CA ALA A 187 -24.34 46.44 32.75
C ALA A 187 -25.01 46.63 34.13
N GLU A 188 -25.40 45.54 34.79
CA GLU A 188 -25.95 45.57 36.16
C GLU A 188 -24.96 46.15 37.16
N ARG A 189 -23.69 45.71 37.11
CA ARG A 189 -22.62 46.23 37.95
C ARG A 189 -22.39 47.72 37.73
N ASP A 190 -22.35 48.16 36.48
CA ASP A 190 -22.11 49.56 36.13
C ASP A 190 -23.29 50.45 36.59
N SER A 191 -24.52 49.96 36.45
CA SER A 191 -25.73 50.59 37.02
C SER A 191 -25.69 50.68 38.55
N ALA A 192 -25.31 49.59 39.23
CA ALA A 192 -25.19 49.57 40.70
C ALA A 192 -24.09 50.54 41.18
N ARG A 193 -22.97 50.62 40.45
CA ARG A 193 -21.90 51.57 40.75
C ARG A 193 -22.36 53.02 40.58
N ALA A 194 -23.11 53.33 39.52
CA ALA A 194 -23.68 54.66 39.32
C ALA A 194 -24.66 55.03 40.46
N ALA A 195 -25.51 54.09 40.90
CA ALA A 195 -26.41 54.30 42.03
C ALA A 195 -25.66 54.52 43.36
N LEU A 196 -24.59 53.76 43.63
CA LEU A 196 -23.74 53.97 44.81
C LEU A 196 -23.05 55.34 44.79
N VAL A 197 -22.56 55.79 43.63
CA VAL A 197 -21.98 57.13 43.48
C VAL A 197 -23.02 58.22 43.76
N ALA A 198 -24.24 58.07 43.25
CA ALA A 198 -25.33 59.02 43.51
C ALA A 198 -25.71 59.05 45.01
N GLN A 199 -25.80 57.90 45.67
CA GLN A 199 -26.05 57.82 47.12
C GLN A 199 -24.92 58.45 47.95
N ALA A 200 -23.66 58.24 47.56
CA ALA A 200 -22.53 58.88 48.21
C ALA A 200 -22.59 60.40 48.08
N GLN A 201 -22.90 60.93 46.89
CA GLN A 201 -23.08 62.36 46.67
C GLN A 201 -24.26 62.94 47.47
N GLU A 202 -25.37 62.22 47.58
CA GLU A 202 -26.52 62.64 48.39
C GLU A 202 -26.18 62.64 49.89
N ALA A 203 -25.45 61.62 50.36
CA ALA A 203 -24.97 61.56 51.74
C ALA A 203 -23.99 62.70 52.05
N ASP A 204 -23.06 63.00 51.15
CA ASP A 204 -22.13 64.13 51.27
C ASP A 204 -22.89 65.47 51.30
N ALA A 205 -23.91 65.64 50.46
CA ALA A 205 -24.75 66.84 50.46
C ALA A 205 -25.53 67.00 51.79
N LYS A 206 -26.11 65.91 52.31
CA LYS A 206 -26.78 65.92 53.62
C LYS A 206 -25.81 66.22 54.76
N LEU A 207 -24.61 65.66 54.71
CA LEU A 207 -23.58 65.89 55.73
C LEU A 207 -23.05 67.33 55.68
N ALA A 208 -22.91 67.92 54.49
CA ALA A 208 -22.58 69.33 54.32
C ALA A 208 -23.70 70.24 54.85
N ALA A 209 -24.97 69.94 54.55
CA ALA A 209 -26.13 70.67 55.06
C ALA A 209 -26.22 70.61 56.58
N ALA A 210 -26.07 69.42 57.18
CA ALA A 210 -26.07 69.24 58.63
C ALA A 210 -24.90 69.98 59.31
N LYS A 211 -23.70 69.99 58.71
CA LYS A 211 -22.57 70.77 59.20
C LYS A 211 -22.85 72.28 59.16
N ALA A 212 -23.45 72.77 58.08
CA ALA A 212 -23.83 74.18 57.95
C ALA A 212 -24.90 74.58 58.98
N GLU A 213 -25.92 73.74 59.19
CA GLU A 213 -26.94 73.96 60.20
C GLU A 213 -26.36 73.96 61.62
N ASN A 214 -25.47 73.00 61.92
CA ASN A 214 -24.82 72.92 63.24
C ASN A 214 -23.83 74.08 63.47
N GLY A 215 -23.16 74.57 62.41
CA GLY A 215 -22.35 75.78 62.47
C GLY A 215 -23.21 77.01 62.78
N ASN A 216 -24.34 77.18 62.08
CA ASN A 216 -25.27 78.27 62.32
C ASN A 216 -25.86 78.25 63.74
N THR A 217 -26.19 77.07 64.29
CA THR A 217 -26.67 76.97 65.68
C THR A 217 -25.57 77.26 66.68
N GLN A 218 -24.34 76.82 66.45
CA GLN A 218 -23.18 77.20 67.27
C GLN A 218 -22.90 78.70 67.23
N ASP A 219 -22.95 79.33 66.06
CA ASP A 219 -22.75 80.78 65.92
C ASP A 219 -23.88 81.56 66.60
N ALA A 220 -25.13 81.15 66.43
CA ALA A 220 -26.27 81.77 67.10
C ALA A 220 -26.19 81.62 68.63
N THR A 221 -25.79 80.45 69.14
CA THR A 221 -25.60 80.24 70.59
C THR A 221 -24.40 81.01 71.13
N MET A 222 -23.30 81.11 70.39
CA MET A 222 -22.16 81.96 70.75
C MET A 222 -22.55 83.44 70.81
N GLN A 223 -23.29 83.95 69.82
CA GLN A 223 -23.80 85.33 69.84
C GLN A 223 -24.77 85.58 71.00
N ALA A 224 -25.65 84.63 71.29
CA ALA A 224 -26.55 84.72 72.44
C ALA A 224 -25.78 84.72 73.78
N LEU A 225 -24.77 83.86 73.93
CA LEU A 225 -23.90 83.82 75.10
C LEU A 225 -23.06 85.10 75.24
N GLN A 226 -22.53 85.65 74.14
CA GLN A 226 -21.83 86.93 74.15
C GLN A 226 -22.75 88.07 74.57
N SER A 227 -23.96 88.14 74.01
CA SER A 227 -24.96 89.14 74.39
C SER A 227 -25.38 89.02 75.85
N ALA A 228 -25.56 87.79 76.35
CA ALA A 228 -25.85 87.52 77.75
C ALA A 228 -24.68 87.90 78.67
N LEU A 229 -23.44 87.62 78.24
CA LEU A 229 -22.23 87.98 78.97
C LEU A 229 -22.01 89.50 78.99
N GLU A 230 -22.31 90.21 77.91
CA GLU A 230 -22.31 91.68 77.87
C GLU A 230 -23.41 92.26 78.76
N ALA A 231 -24.61 91.68 78.76
CA ALA A 231 -25.67 92.08 79.67
C ALA A 231 -25.30 91.84 81.14
N GLU A 232 -24.71 90.70 81.48
CA GLU A 232 -24.19 90.42 82.83
C GLU A 232 -23.02 91.33 83.18
N ARG A 233 -22.09 91.61 82.25
CA ARG A 233 -21.05 92.62 82.47
C ARG A 233 -21.65 93.99 82.73
N GLY A 234 -22.67 94.40 81.99
CA GLY A 234 -23.43 95.62 82.23
C GLY A 234 -24.05 95.66 83.63
N LYS A 235 -24.65 94.54 84.08
CA LYS A 235 -25.15 94.40 85.46
C LYS A 235 -24.03 94.45 86.49
N VAL A 236 -22.89 93.82 86.24
CA VAL A 236 -21.71 93.86 87.12
C VAL A 236 -21.13 95.27 87.18
N THR A 237 -21.05 95.99 86.05
CA THR A 237 -20.60 97.40 86.05
C THR A 237 -21.60 98.29 86.75
N ASP A 238 -22.91 98.07 86.59
CA ASP A 238 -23.95 98.80 87.33
C ASP A 238 -23.85 98.50 88.83
N LEU A 239 -23.66 97.23 89.19
CA LEU A 239 -23.45 96.81 90.58
C LEU A 239 -22.15 97.39 91.11
N GLN A 240 -21.05 97.37 90.37
CA GLN A 240 -19.79 98.01 90.73
C GLN A 240 -19.92 99.52 90.81
N THR A 241 -20.75 100.16 89.99
CA THR A 241 -21.00 101.61 90.09
C THR A 241 -21.86 101.90 91.31
N LYS A 242 -22.83 101.04 91.63
CA LYS A 242 -23.60 101.09 92.88
C LYS A 242 -22.74 100.76 94.10
N LEU A 243 -21.79 99.85 93.97
CA LEU A 243 -20.85 99.46 95.03
C LEU A 243 -19.75 100.49 95.17
N ALA A 244 -19.31 101.15 94.10
CA ALA A 244 -18.43 102.31 94.12
C ALA A 244 -19.17 103.57 94.55
N ALA A 245 -20.49 103.67 94.36
CA ALA A 245 -21.31 104.72 94.95
C ALA A 245 -21.59 104.45 96.44
N ALA A 246 -21.76 103.18 96.82
CA ALA A 246 -21.86 102.74 98.21
C ALA A 246 -20.51 102.77 98.92
N ASP A 247 -19.42 102.49 98.21
CA ASP A 247 -18.04 102.59 98.66
C ASP A 247 -17.60 104.04 98.63
N LYS A 248 -18.08 104.91 97.73
CA LYS A 248 -17.93 106.37 97.83
C LYS A 248 -18.74 106.92 99.00
N ALA A 249 -19.91 106.35 99.28
CA ALA A 249 -20.64 106.60 100.53
C ALA A 249 -19.97 105.98 101.77
N ARG A 250 -19.02 105.04 101.62
CA ARG A 250 -18.17 104.50 102.70
C ARG A 250 -16.74 105.07 102.70
N GLN A 251 -16.27 105.71 101.63
CA GLN A 251 -14.94 106.29 101.42
C GLN A 251 -14.97 107.81 101.62
N ASP A 252 -16.15 108.44 101.61
CA ASP A 252 -16.38 109.66 102.39
C ASP A 252 -16.26 109.38 103.91
N ASP A 253 -16.15 108.11 104.34
CA ASP A 253 -15.93 107.64 105.72
C ASP A 253 -14.67 106.75 105.92
N ALA A 254 -13.81 106.55 104.90
CA ALA A 254 -12.59 105.73 105.06
C ALA A 254 -11.53 105.98 103.97
N ASP A 255 -10.62 106.91 104.27
CA ASP A 255 -9.30 106.99 103.65
C ASP A 255 -8.40 105.78 104.01
N ALA A 256 -7.53 105.41 103.05
CA ALA A 256 -6.19 104.79 103.19
C ALA A 256 -5.95 103.31 102.76
N ALA A 257 -5.04 103.19 101.76
CA ALA A 257 -3.98 102.17 101.56
C ALA A 257 -4.12 101.06 100.47
N ALA A 258 -3.48 101.32 99.31
CA ALA A 258 -2.54 100.53 98.47
C ALA A 258 -2.59 98.97 98.28
N GLY A 259 -2.39 98.52 97.02
CA GLY A 259 -1.63 97.29 96.67
C GLY A 259 -2.07 96.46 95.43
N LEU A 260 -1.18 96.32 94.43
CA LEU A 260 -1.19 95.57 93.12
C LEU A 260 -0.81 94.05 93.26
N PRO A 261 -0.57 93.19 92.21
CA PRO A 261 -1.23 92.92 90.90
C PRO A 261 -1.24 91.40 90.40
N ASN A 262 -1.86 91.16 89.21
CA ASN A 262 -1.49 90.34 88.01
C ASN A 262 -1.54 88.77 87.81
N ALA A 263 -2.06 88.42 86.60
CA ALA A 263 -1.72 87.36 85.57
C ALA A 263 -1.57 85.86 85.97
N GLY A 264 -1.76 84.81 85.15
CA GLY A 264 -2.07 84.49 83.72
C GLY A 264 -2.19 82.93 83.59
N SER A 265 -3.02 82.36 82.69
CA SER A 265 -2.70 81.79 81.35
C SER A 265 -2.16 80.33 81.26
N ASP A 266 -2.97 79.46 80.64
CA ASP A 266 -2.74 78.50 79.52
C ASP A 266 -1.76 77.28 79.53
N ALA A 267 -2.37 76.13 79.21
CA ALA A 267 -2.10 75.16 78.11
C ALA A 267 -0.75 74.43 77.92
N ASP A 268 -0.81 73.09 77.72
CA ASP A 268 -0.73 72.39 76.40
C ASP A 268 -0.03 71.01 76.42
N ARG A 269 -0.43 70.17 75.44
CA ARG A 269 0.08 68.92 74.83
C ARG A 269 1.51 68.42 75.19
N GLY A 270 1.82 67.13 75.24
CA GLY A 270 1.45 66.01 74.35
C GLY A 270 2.51 65.80 73.25
N ALA A 271 3.09 64.60 73.10
CA ALA A 271 3.76 64.15 71.87
C ALA A 271 4.11 62.64 71.91
N ALA A 272 4.08 62.03 70.72
CA ALA A 272 4.26 60.62 70.43
C ALA A 272 5.43 60.39 69.45
N ALA A 273 5.69 59.10 69.21
CA ALA A 273 6.14 58.46 67.95
C ALA A 273 7.65 58.18 67.73
N ASN A 274 7.94 56.86 67.77
CA ASN A 274 8.51 56.00 66.71
C ASN A 274 9.59 56.54 65.77
N THR A 275 10.60 55.71 65.48
CA THR A 275 10.80 55.06 64.17
C THR A 275 11.85 53.93 64.29
N GLU A 276 11.68 52.83 63.54
CA GLU A 276 12.81 52.05 63.00
C GLU A 276 12.37 51.27 61.74
N PRO A 277 13.23 51.09 60.71
CA PRO A 277 12.91 50.31 59.51
C PRO A 277 13.90 49.18 59.16
N ALA A 278 13.55 48.48 58.07
CA ALA A 278 14.37 47.87 57.02
C ALA A 278 14.63 46.36 57.07
N GLN A 279 14.37 45.69 55.94
CA GLN A 279 15.18 44.58 55.40
C GLN A 279 15.14 44.53 53.86
N ASP A 280 16.25 44.04 53.31
CA ASP A 280 16.67 43.89 51.91
C ASP A 280 16.70 42.39 51.53
N GLY A 281 16.56 42.05 50.24
CA GLY A 281 16.61 40.66 49.76
C GLY A 281 16.47 40.52 48.24
N ARG A 282 17.51 39.97 47.59
CA ARG A 282 17.62 39.72 46.14
C ARG A 282 16.52 38.80 45.61
N VAL A 283 15.86 39.23 44.54
CA VAL A 283 14.76 38.51 43.86
C VAL A 283 15.31 37.59 42.77
N VAL A 284 15.16 36.28 42.94
CA VAL A 284 15.22 35.29 41.85
C VAL A 284 13.96 35.48 41.01
N LYS A 285 14.09 35.78 39.72
CA LYS A 285 12.95 36.07 38.85
C LYS A 285 12.24 34.77 38.46
N GLN A 286 11.26 34.38 39.26
CA GLN A 286 10.36 33.26 38.95
C GLN A 286 9.70 33.49 37.59
N ARG A 287 9.61 32.43 36.77
CA ARG A 287 8.91 32.51 35.48
C ARG A 287 7.42 32.35 35.73
N PRO A 288 6.55 33.13 35.08
CA PRO A 288 5.12 32.97 35.23
C PRO A 288 4.70 31.59 34.71
N GLU A 289 3.96 30.88 35.54
CA GLU A 289 3.54 29.50 35.32
C GLU A 289 2.78 29.32 34.00
N SER A 290 1.99 30.31 33.61
CA SER A 290 1.25 30.33 32.35
C SER A 290 2.14 30.38 31.11
N GLU A 291 3.30 31.05 31.17
CA GLU A 291 4.27 31.08 30.05
C GLU A 291 4.97 29.73 29.93
N VAL A 292 5.34 29.12 31.07
CA VAL A 292 5.97 27.78 31.11
C VAL A 292 5.01 26.73 30.57
N GLU A 293 3.76 26.72 31.02
CA GLU A 293 2.75 25.75 30.57
C GLU A 293 2.42 25.90 29.07
N THR A 294 2.35 27.15 28.59
CA THR A 294 2.16 27.43 27.16
C THR A 294 3.34 26.93 26.33
N ALA A 295 4.56 27.18 26.78
CA ALA A 295 5.78 26.73 26.09
C ALA A 295 5.88 25.19 26.05
N LEU A 296 5.55 24.51 27.15
CA LEU A 296 5.54 23.05 27.20
C LEU A 296 4.47 22.46 26.27
N ARG A 297 3.26 23.03 26.24
CA ARG A 297 2.19 22.54 25.35
C ARG A 297 2.50 22.74 23.87
N LEU A 298 3.17 23.83 23.51
CA LEU A 298 3.48 24.18 22.12
C LEU A 298 4.76 23.51 21.61
N THR A 299 5.59 22.93 22.49
CA THR A 299 6.86 22.34 22.09
C THR A 299 6.66 20.92 21.55
N PRO A 300 6.88 20.69 20.24
CA PRO A 300 6.81 19.35 19.68
C PRO A 300 7.97 18.49 20.20
N GLY A 301 7.70 17.22 20.49
CA GLY A 301 8.70 16.25 20.97
C GLY A 301 8.65 15.94 22.47
N LEU A 302 7.74 16.58 23.23
CA LEU A 302 7.48 16.28 24.64
C LEU A 302 6.45 15.16 24.85
N GLY A 303 5.75 14.70 23.81
CA GLY A 303 4.68 13.71 23.92
C GLY A 303 5.12 12.27 24.27
N GLY A 304 6.43 12.02 24.38
CA GLY A 304 6.98 10.74 24.85
C GLY A 304 7.34 10.71 26.33
N LEU A 305 7.18 11.83 27.05
CA LEU A 305 7.39 11.95 28.48
C LEU A 305 6.15 11.49 29.24
N ASP A 306 6.35 10.89 30.42
CA ASP A 306 5.25 10.60 31.32
C ASP A 306 4.77 11.87 32.05
N ALA A 307 3.63 11.78 32.73
CA ALA A 307 3.03 12.93 33.39
C ALA A 307 3.87 13.47 34.56
N ASP A 308 4.62 12.59 35.23
CA ASP A 308 5.44 12.93 36.39
C ASP A 308 6.70 13.71 35.94
N ASP A 309 7.28 13.31 34.82
CA ASP A 309 8.40 13.95 34.15
C ASP A 309 8.05 15.34 33.61
N ILE A 310 6.85 15.49 33.02
CA ILE A 310 6.34 16.78 32.55
C ILE A 310 6.12 17.74 33.72
N GLU A 311 5.59 17.24 34.83
CA GLU A 311 5.36 18.05 36.03
C GLU A 311 6.68 18.46 36.70
N GLY A 312 7.66 17.54 36.77
CA GLY A 312 9.01 17.83 37.26
C GLY A 312 9.73 18.89 36.41
N LEU A 313 9.56 18.84 35.08
CA LEU A 313 10.09 19.84 34.15
C LEU A 313 9.43 21.21 34.35
N ARG A 314 8.09 21.25 34.50
CA ARG A 314 7.32 22.47 34.80
C ARG A 314 7.84 23.13 36.07
N GLN A 315 7.98 22.39 37.16
CA GLN A 315 8.39 22.93 38.45
C GLN A 315 9.80 23.53 38.42
N LYS A 316 10.74 22.91 37.72
CA LYS A 316 12.11 23.43 37.53
C LYS A 316 12.15 24.69 36.67
N LEU A 317 11.28 24.79 35.66
CA LEU A 317 11.22 25.96 34.79
C LEU A 317 10.51 27.15 35.46
N VAL A 318 9.47 26.92 36.25
CA VAL A 318 8.76 27.95 37.05
C VAL A 318 9.64 28.54 38.14
N SER A 319 10.43 27.69 38.81
CA SER A 319 11.40 28.13 39.81
C SER A 319 12.59 28.93 39.24
N GLY A 320 12.66 29.08 37.90
CA GLY A 320 13.68 29.88 37.22
C GLY A 320 14.95 29.10 36.87
N GLY A 321 14.89 27.77 36.85
CA GLY A 321 16.01 26.92 36.43
C GLY A 321 16.39 27.08 34.96
N CYS A 322 17.63 26.74 34.64
CA CYS A 322 18.14 26.70 33.26
C CYS A 322 17.38 25.66 32.42
N VAL A 323 17.06 26.00 31.19
CA VAL A 323 16.29 25.13 30.28
C VAL A 323 17.10 23.88 29.95
N THR A 324 18.42 23.99 29.78
CA THR A 324 19.30 22.83 29.57
C THR A 324 19.27 21.86 30.75
N ASP A 325 19.42 22.36 31.98
CA ASP A 325 19.50 21.53 33.19
C ASP A 325 18.16 20.88 33.50
N ALA A 326 17.08 21.62 33.24
CA ALA A 326 15.73 21.10 33.37
C ALA A 326 15.47 19.97 32.35
N LEU A 327 15.92 20.11 31.10
CA LEU A 327 15.74 19.08 30.07
C LEU A 327 16.65 17.86 30.25
N GLU A 328 17.89 18.04 30.68
CA GLU A 328 18.83 16.93 30.98
C GLU A 328 18.29 16.03 32.09
N SER A 329 17.51 16.59 33.02
CA SER A 329 16.91 15.81 34.11
C SER A 329 15.79 14.87 33.69
N VAL A 330 15.29 15.00 32.46
CA VAL A 330 14.13 14.23 31.96
C VAL A 330 14.46 13.48 30.67
N PHE A 331 15.48 13.92 29.93
CA PHE A 331 15.94 13.23 28.73
C PHE A 331 17.39 12.77 28.90
N GLU A 332 17.63 11.46 28.76
CA GLU A 332 18.99 10.91 28.63
C GLU A 332 19.70 11.46 27.38
N ARG A 333 18.92 11.81 26.34
CA ARG A 333 19.41 12.50 25.13
C ARG A 333 18.42 13.57 24.67
N VAL A 334 18.74 14.83 24.96
CA VAL A 334 17.86 15.98 24.68
C VAL A 334 17.67 16.18 23.17
N PRO A 335 16.43 16.14 22.65
CA PRO A 335 16.17 16.51 21.26
C PRO A 335 16.47 17.99 21.02
N VAL A 336 17.33 18.28 20.04
CA VAL A 336 17.78 19.66 19.73
C VAL A 336 16.60 20.61 19.44
N ILE A 337 15.51 20.09 18.86
CA ILE A 337 14.30 20.86 18.54
C ILE A 337 13.57 21.31 19.82
N VAL A 338 13.47 20.42 20.81
CA VAL A 338 12.84 20.69 22.11
C VAL A 338 13.62 21.77 22.86
N MET A 339 14.95 21.61 22.94
CA MET A 339 15.85 22.58 23.57
C MET A 339 15.76 23.96 22.91
N ARG A 340 15.86 24.02 21.58
CA ARG A 340 15.83 25.29 20.84
C ARG A 340 14.49 26.02 21.02
N ASN A 341 13.38 25.30 20.98
CA ASN A 341 12.05 25.91 21.11
C ASN A 341 11.82 26.43 22.54
N LEU A 342 12.16 25.64 23.56
CA LEU A 342 12.02 26.07 24.96
C LEU A 342 12.95 27.23 25.33
N MET A 343 14.20 27.24 24.88
CA MET A 343 15.10 28.37 25.10
C MET A 343 14.57 29.66 24.45
N ARG A 344 14.03 29.56 23.22
CA ARG A 344 13.47 30.71 22.51
C ARG A 344 12.20 31.22 23.17
N ASP A 345 11.28 30.33 23.50
CA ASP A 345 9.94 30.68 23.96
C ASP A 345 9.97 31.14 25.44
N LEU A 346 10.89 30.61 26.25
CA LEU A 346 11.12 31.04 27.64
C LEU A 346 12.22 32.10 27.80
N LYS A 347 12.78 32.60 26.69
CA LYS A 347 13.88 33.57 26.64
C LYS A 347 15.00 33.23 27.62
N SER A 348 15.42 31.97 27.57
CA SER A 348 16.41 31.44 28.49
C SER A 348 17.80 31.52 27.88
N ASP A 349 18.73 32.16 28.60
CA ASP A 349 20.14 32.28 28.21
C ASP A 349 20.95 31.02 28.60
N CYS A 350 20.31 30.12 29.34
CA CYS A 350 20.71 28.75 29.68
C CYS A 350 19.46 27.85 29.61
#